data_AF-S3JVA4-F1
#
_entry.id   AF-S3JVA4-F1
#
_cell.length_a   1.000
_cell.length_b   1.000
_cell.length_c   1.000
_cell.angle_alpha   90.00
_cell.angle_beta   90.00
_cell.angle_gamma   90.00
#
_symmetry.space_group_name_H-M   'P 1'
#
loop_
_entity.id
_entity.type
_entity.pdbx_description
1 polymer ?
#
loop_
_entity_poly.entity_id
_entity_poly.type
_entity_poly.pdbx_seq_one_letter_code
_entity_poly.pdbx_strand_id
1 'polypeptide(L)'
;MTEPLTAGLLITLAVQEFVKSGTGDLAKRFTAEALAKIPILWEKIKTRLTGKSSKVDEALAKVERGDSKAVETLTKNLDVILDEDPDFAKELKVLAQTIQAGKIQDNSSMIQNNADNAKGWQTKVEGGTAYIGEIHINQGQQPKT
;
A
#
# COMPACT_ATOMS: atom_id res chain seq x y z
N MET A 1 -6.67 -5.88 -13.54
CA MET A 1 -7.77 -6.37 -12.68
C MET A 1 -7.61 -5.72 -11.31
N THR A 2 -8.64 -5.09 -10.76
CA THR A 2 -8.62 -4.61 -9.37
C THR A 2 -8.68 -5.81 -8.43
N GLU A 3 -7.67 -5.98 -7.57
CA GLU A 3 -7.65 -7.04 -6.56
C GLU A 3 -8.94 -7.00 -5.71
N PRO A 4 -9.52 -8.15 -5.34
CA PRO A 4 -10.68 -8.19 -4.46
C PRO A 4 -10.34 -7.51 -3.13
N LEU A 5 -11.21 -6.60 -2.68
CA LEU A 5 -11.06 -5.90 -1.41
C LEU A 5 -11.42 -6.84 -0.25
N THR A 6 -10.42 -7.59 0.20
CA THR A 6 -10.52 -8.51 1.33
C THR A 6 -10.37 -7.79 2.67
N ALA A 7 -10.85 -8.40 3.76
CA ALA A 7 -10.62 -7.90 5.12
C ALA A 7 -9.13 -7.64 5.39
N GLY A 8 -8.26 -8.54 4.93
CA GLY A 8 -6.81 -8.40 5.09
C GLY A 8 -6.24 -7.18 4.38
N LEU A 9 -6.72 -6.88 3.17
CA LEU A 9 -6.33 -5.68 2.44
C LEU A 9 -6.81 -4.41 3.15
N LEU A 10 -8.05 -4.40 3.65
CA LEU A 10 -8.62 -3.28 4.41
C LEU A 10 -7.81 -3.00 5.68
N ILE A 11 -7.52 -4.02 6.49
CA ILE A 11 -6.70 -3.87 7.70
C ILE A 11 -5.30 -3.38 7.33
N THR A 12 -4.64 -4.02 6.37
CA THR A 12 -3.27 -3.65 5.96
C THR A 12 -3.19 -2.20 5.49
N LEU A 13 -4.20 -1.74 4.75
CA LEU A 13 -4.27 -0.37 4.26
C LEU A 13 -4.51 0.63 5.39
N ALA A 14 -5.37 0.29 6.35
CA ALA A 14 -5.73 1.15 7.48
C ALA A 14 -4.59 1.30 8.48
N VAL A 15 -3.81 0.23 8.71
CA VAL A 15 -2.82 0.18 9.79
C VAL A 15 -1.41 0.50 9.32
N GLN A 16 -1.22 0.79 8.03
CA GLN A 16 0.11 0.93 7.43
C GLN A 16 0.98 2.00 8.10
N GLU A 17 0.38 3.04 8.70
CA GLU A 17 1.09 4.07 9.47
C GLU A 17 1.69 3.55 10.76
N PHE A 18 1.09 2.53 11.37
CA PHE A 18 1.55 1.95 12.62
C PHE A 18 2.58 0.83 12.38
N VAL A 19 2.36 0.01 11.35
CA VAL A 19 3.17 -1.19 11.11
C VAL A 19 4.32 -1.00 10.10
N LYS A 20 4.33 0.10 9.33
CA LYS A 20 5.48 0.47 8.50
C LYS A 20 6.23 1.64 9.12
N SER A 21 7.51 1.43 9.35
CA SER A 21 8.43 2.42 9.93
C SER A 21 8.69 3.57 8.96
N GLY A 22 8.17 4.76 9.29
CA GLY A 22 8.65 6.03 8.75
C GLY A 22 7.54 6.93 8.19
N THR A 23 7.32 8.07 8.86
CA THR A 23 6.38 9.14 8.47
C THR A 23 6.60 9.67 7.04
N GLY A 24 7.80 9.46 6.48
CA GLY A 24 8.15 9.86 5.12
C GLY A 24 7.92 8.80 4.03
N ASP A 25 7.65 7.54 4.37
CA ASP A 25 7.40 6.48 3.37
C ASP A 25 5.98 6.59 2.79
N LEU A 26 5.00 6.90 3.63
CA LEU A 26 3.61 6.96 3.21
C LEU A 26 3.32 8.14 2.28
N ALA A 27 3.85 9.32 2.60
CA ALA A 27 3.68 10.53 1.80
C ALA A 27 4.30 10.43 0.40
N LYS A 28 5.27 9.53 0.21
CA LYS A 28 5.83 9.21 -1.12
C LYS A 28 4.94 8.27 -1.93
N ARG A 29 4.05 7.54 -1.27
CA ARG A 29 3.27 6.43 -1.84
C ARG A 29 1.82 6.79 -2.09
N PHE A 30 1.32 7.86 -1.47
CA PHE A 30 -0.07 8.28 -1.58
C PHE A 30 -0.19 9.80 -1.72
N THR A 31 -1.20 10.24 -2.46
CA THR A 31 -1.63 11.65 -2.54
C THR A 31 -2.15 12.12 -1.19
N ALA A 32 -2.15 13.45 -0.96
CA ALA A 32 -2.68 14.05 0.26
C ALA A 32 -4.15 13.67 0.53
N GLU A 33 -4.97 13.54 -0.52
CA GLU A 33 -6.35 13.09 -0.38
C GLU A 33 -6.44 11.64 0.12
N ALA A 34 -5.67 10.72 -0.47
CA ALA A 34 -5.63 9.33 0.00
C ALA A 34 -5.08 9.23 1.43
N LEU A 35 -4.07 10.02 1.77
CA LEU A 35 -3.52 10.09 3.13
C LEU A 35 -4.59 10.49 4.15
N ALA A 36 -5.44 11.46 3.83
CA ALA A 36 -6.53 11.88 4.71
C ALA A 36 -7.61 10.80 4.90
N LYS A 37 -7.73 9.82 3.99
CA LYS A 37 -8.73 8.73 4.08
C LYS A 37 -8.25 7.52 4.88
N ILE A 38 -6.94 7.30 5.00
CA ILE A 38 -6.37 6.20 5.79
C ILE A 38 -6.81 6.23 7.27
N PRO A 39 -6.68 7.34 8.02
CA PRO A 39 -7.11 7.37 9.42
C PRO A 39 -8.64 7.22 9.54
N ILE A 40 -9.41 7.71 8.57
CA ILE A 40 -10.88 7.52 8.54
C ILE A 40 -11.22 6.04 8.38
N LEU A 41 -10.51 5.33 7.50
CA LEU A 41 -10.68 3.89 7.32
C LEU A 41 -10.35 3.13 8.61
N TRP A 42 -9.24 3.48 9.28
CA TRP A 42 -8.86 2.89 10.56
C TRP A 42 -9.90 3.12 11.65
N GLU A 43 -10.35 4.35 11.85
CA GLU A 43 -11.33 4.69 12.88
C GLU A 43 -12.65 3.93 12.71
N LYS A 44 -13.12 3.74 11.48
CA LYS A 44 -14.32 2.94 11.20
C LYS A 44 -14.14 1.47 11.57
N ILE A 45 -13.02 0.89 11.16
CA ILE A 45 -12.68 -0.50 11.49
C ILE A 45 -12.57 -0.67 13.01
N LYS A 46 -11.82 0.22 13.67
CA LYS A 46 -11.61 0.23 15.12
C LYS A 46 -12.94 0.34 15.87
N THR A 47 -13.77 1.31 15.51
CA THR A 47 -15.11 1.50 16.11
C THR A 47 -15.95 0.23 16.01
N ARG A 48 -15.91 -0.44 14.85
CA ARG A 48 -16.70 -1.65 14.61
C ARG A 48 -16.17 -2.88 15.33
N LEU A 49 -14.85 -2.96 15.55
CA LEU A 49 -14.18 -4.07 16.23
C LEU A 49 -14.13 -3.91 17.76
N THR A 50 -14.23 -2.67 18.27
CA THR A 50 -14.14 -2.39 19.70
C THR A 50 -15.27 -3.07 20.46
N GLY A 51 -14.91 -3.72 21.57
CA GLY A 51 -15.86 -4.42 22.43
C GLY A 51 -16.36 -5.76 21.87
N LYS A 52 -15.87 -6.22 20.71
CA LYS A 52 -16.22 -7.55 20.17
C LYS A 52 -15.68 -8.68 21.05
N SER A 53 -14.47 -8.51 21.59
CA SER A 53 -13.90 -9.38 22.63
C SER A 53 -12.64 -8.74 23.22
N SER A 54 -12.24 -9.15 24.43
CA SER A 54 -10.99 -8.68 25.05
C SER A 54 -9.76 -8.96 24.19
N LYS A 55 -9.76 -10.05 23.41
CA LYS A 55 -8.67 -10.38 22.48
C LYS A 55 -8.61 -9.40 21.30
N VAL A 56 -9.76 -8.97 20.79
CA VAL A 56 -9.83 -7.97 19.70
C VAL A 56 -9.39 -6.61 20.22
N ASP A 57 -9.85 -6.19 21.40
CA ASP A 57 -9.43 -4.92 22.00
C ASP A 57 -7.92 -4.88 22.27
N GLU A 58 -7.35 -5.98 22.76
CA GLU A 58 -5.90 -6.10 22.94
C GLU A 58 -5.15 -6.06 21.59
N ALA A 59 -5.71 -6.68 20.54
CA ALA A 59 -5.14 -6.64 19.20
C ALA A 59 -5.17 -5.22 18.60
N LEU A 60 -6.26 -4.47 18.79
CA LEU A 60 -6.36 -3.05 18.38
C LEU A 60 -5.22 -2.24 19.01
N ALA A 61 -5.03 -2.36 20.33
CA ALA A 61 -3.99 -1.66 21.05
C ALA A 61 -2.56 -2.11 20.68
N LYS A 62 -2.37 -3.37 20.28
CA LYS A 62 -1.08 -3.90 19.81
C LYS A 62 -0.72 -3.36 18.43
N VAL A 63 -1.68 -3.33 17.50
CA VAL A 63 -1.49 -2.78 16.16
C VAL A 63 -1.12 -1.30 16.20
N GLU A 64 -1.77 -0.48 17.04
CA GLU A 64 -1.45 0.94 17.18
C GLU A 64 -0.03 1.19 17.73
N ARG A 65 0.57 0.19 18.40
CA ARG A 65 1.98 0.20 18.82
C ARG A 65 2.94 -0.38 17.78
N GLY A 66 2.45 -0.73 16.61
CA GLY A 66 3.23 -1.29 15.50
C GLY A 66 3.41 -2.80 15.53
N ASP A 67 2.67 -3.55 16.37
CA ASP A 67 2.73 -5.00 16.38
C ASP A 67 1.96 -5.60 15.18
N SER A 68 2.69 -5.91 14.12
CA SER A 68 2.15 -6.55 12.92
C SER A 68 1.54 -7.93 13.16
N LYS A 69 1.87 -8.63 14.25
CA LYS A 69 1.27 -9.94 14.56
C LYS A 69 -0.20 -9.83 14.96
N ALA A 70 -0.60 -8.68 15.50
CA ALA A 70 -1.99 -8.44 15.89
C ALA A 70 -2.93 -8.21 14.68
N VAL A 71 -2.39 -7.91 13.49
CA VAL A 71 -3.15 -7.71 12.24
C VAL A 71 -3.98 -8.93 11.85
N GLU A 72 -3.45 -10.14 12.04
CA GLU A 72 -4.18 -11.38 11.69
C GLU A 72 -5.46 -11.54 12.52
N THR A 73 -5.41 -11.18 13.81
CA THR A 73 -6.57 -11.26 14.69
C THR A 73 -7.65 -10.27 14.25
N LEU A 74 -7.27 -9.03 13.92
CA LEU A 74 -8.22 -8.04 13.42
C LEU A 74 -8.80 -8.44 12.07
N THR A 75 -7.98 -9.01 11.18
CA THR A 75 -8.40 -9.46 9.85
C THR A 75 -9.50 -10.50 9.95
N LYS A 76 -9.32 -11.56 10.75
CA LYS A 76 -10.32 -12.63 10.93
C LYS A 76 -11.64 -12.11 11.50
N ASN A 77 -11.59 -11.16 12.43
CA ASN A 77 -12.81 -10.59 13.01
C ASN A 77 -13.51 -9.61 12.07
N LEU A 78 -12.74 -8.83 11.30
CA LEU A 78 -13.31 -7.94 10.30
C LEU A 78 -13.99 -8.75 9.19
N ASP A 79 -13.41 -9.87 8.75
CA ASP A 79 -13.97 -10.74 7.72
C ASP A 79 -15.41 -11.17 8.05
N VAL A 80 -15.63 -11.68 9.26
CA VAL A 80 -16.97 -12.05 9.76
C VAL A 80 -17.92 -10.84 9.76
N ILE A 81 -17.45 -9.67 10.18
CA ILE A 81 -18.28 -8.45 10.20
C ILE A 81 -18.67 -8.00 8.79
N LEU A 82 -17.78 -8.14 7.81
CA LEU A 82 -18.06 -7.76 6.43
C LEU A 82 -19.09 -8.68 5.78
N ASP A 83 -19.10 -9.96 6.16
CA ASP A 83 -20.11 -10.92 5.72
C ASP A 83 -21.48 -10.65 6.37
N GLU A 84 -21.50 -10.23 7.65
CA GLU A 84 -22.71 -9.94 8.40
C GLU A 84 -23.33 -8.55 8.12
N ASP A 85 -22.51 -7.57 7.72
CA ASP A 85 -22.94 -6.18 7.48
C ASP A 85 -22.49 -5.67 6.09
N PRO A 86 -23.29 -5.93 5.04
CA PRO A 86 -22.98 -5.54 3.67
C PRO A 86 -22.88 -4.02 3.46
N ASP A 87 -23.64 -3.22 4.22
CA ASP A 87 -23.63 -1.76 4.10
C ASP A 87 -22.32 -1.19 4.65
N PHE A 88 -21.88 -1.70 5.81
CA PHE A 88 -20.56 -1.40 6.34
C PHE A 88 -19.45 -1.86 5.39
N ALA A 89 -19.56 -3.06 4.82
CA ALA A 89 -18.58 -3.57 3.85
C ALA A 89 -18.47 -2.68 2.62
N LYS A 90 -19.61 -2.20 2.11
CA LYS A 90 -19.66 -1.25 0.99
C LYS A 90 -19.00 0.07 1.34
N GLU A 91 -19.22 0.59 2.54
CA GLU A 91 -18.58 1.81 3.01
C GLU A 91 -17.04 1.68 3.07
N LEU A 92 -16.53 0.61 3.69
CA LEU A 92 -15.08 0.38 3.75
C LEU A 92 -14.48 0.19 2.36
N LYS A 93 -15.21 -0.49 1.47
CA LYS A 93 -14.80 -0.68 0.07
C LYS A 93 -14.64 0.65 -0.66
N VAL A 94 -15.57 1.58 -0.51
CA VAL A 94 -15.46 2.92 -1.13
C VAL A 94 -14.22 3.65 -0.63
N LEU A 95 -14.00 3.68 0.69
CA LEU A 95 -12.81 4.32 1.27
C LEU A 95 -11.51 3.70 0.74
N ALA A 96 -11.43 2.37 0.71
CA ALA A 96 -10.25 1.67 0.23
C ALA A 96 -10.01 1.88 -1.27
N GLN A 97 -11.06 2.00 -2.07
CA GLN A 97 -10.93 2.36 -3.49
C GLN A 97 -10.39 3.78 -3.66
N THR A 98 -10.88 4.76 -2.89
CA THR A 98 -10.35 6.12 -2.91
C THR A 98 -8.87 6.16 -2.52
N ILE A 99 -8.49 5.45 -1.46
CA ILE A 99 -7.08 5.37 -1.03
C ILE A 99 -6.22 4.73 -2.12
N GLN A 100 -6.69 3.64 -2.73
CA GLN A 100 -5.96 2.96 -3.80
C GLN A 100 -5.83 3.82 -5.06
N ALA A 101 -6.88 4.55 -5.43
CA ALA A 101 -6.85 5.48 -6.56
C ALA A 101 -5.84 6.62 -6.34
N GLY A 102 -5.61 7.01 -5.08
CA GLY A 102 -4.59 7.99 -4.73
C GLY A 102 -3.19 7.41 -4.47
N LYS A 103 -2.91 6.14 -4.81
CA LYS A 103 -1.53 5.63 -4.82
C LYS A 103 -0.71 6.41 -5.85
N ILE A 104 0.41 6.99 -5.42
CA ILE A 104 1.37 7.62 -6.32
C ILE A 104 2.10 6.49 -7.04
N GLN A 105 2.01 6.49 -8.36
CA GLN A 105 2.83 5.60 -9.18
C GLN A 105 4.30 6.00 -9.00
N ASP A 106 5.13 5.05 -8.62
CA ASP A 106 6.56 5.29 -8.52
C ASP A 106 7.15 5.42 -9.94
N ASN A 107 7.25 6.67 -10.41
CA ASN A 107 7.87 7.05 -11.67
C ASN A 107 9.35 7.41 -11.51
N SER A 108 10.02 6.91 -10.47
CA SER A 108 11.47 7.13 -10.31
C SER A 108 12.19 6.78 -11.62
N SER A 109 13.04 7.70 -12.10
CA SER A 109 13.80 7.50 -13.31
C SER A 109 14.75 6.31 -13.12
N MET A 110 14.50 5.25 -13.87
CA MET A 110 15.42 4.14 -13.99
C MET A 110 16.61 4.59 -14.84
N ILE A 111 17.71 4.99 -14.22
CA ILE A 111 18.95 5.32 -14.92
C ILE A 111 19.84 4.07 -14.92
N GLN A 112 20.06 3.47 -16.08
CA GLN A 112 21.09 2.45 -16.29
C GLN A 112 22.24 3.03 -17.09
N ASN A 113 23.40 3.16 -16.45
CA ASN A 113 24.64 3.46 -17.15
C ASN A 113 25.16 2.18 -17.79
N ASN A 114 25.32 2.19 -19.11
CA ASN A 114 25.79 1.04 -19.88
C ASN A 114 27.13 1.39 -20.54
N ALA A 115 28.15 0.55 -20.34
CA ALA A 115 29.50 0.72 -20.90
C ALA A 115 29.84 -0.43 -21.85
N ASP A 116 30.85 -0.24 -22.71
CA ASP A 116 31.46 -1.29 -23.54
C ASP A 116 30.50 -2.13 -24.42
N ASN A 117 29.82 -1.47 -25.37
CA ASN A 117 29.04 -2.11 -26.44
C ASN A 117 27.96 -3.10 -25.96
N ALA A 118 27.58 -3.05 -24.68
CA ALA A 118 26.61 -3.95 -24.09
C ALA A 118 25.17 -3.58 -24.49
N LYS A 119 24.28 -4.57 -24.52
CA LYS A 119 22.83 -4.36 -24.66
C LYS A 119 22.18 -4.48 -23.29
N GLY A 120 21.70 -3.36 -22.75
CA GLY A 120 20.93 -3.31 -21.50
C GLY A 120 19.43 -3.41 -21.76
N TRP A 121 18.71 -4.10 -20.87
CA TRP A 121 17.25 -4.11 -20.85
C TRP A 121 16.80 -3.72 -19.44
N GLN A 122 15.93 -2.71 -19.35
CA GLN A 122 15.37 -2.24 -18.09
C GLN A 122 13.85 -2.39 -18.14
N THR A 123 13.32 -3.26 -17.27
CA THR A 123 11.87 -3.51 -17.17
C THR A 123 11.46 -3.35 -15.72
N LYS A 124 10.57 -2.40 -15.43
CA LYS A 124 9.91 -2.30 -14.13
C LYS A 124 8.56 -2.99 -14.21
N VAL A 125 8.27 -3.93 -13.32
CA VAL A 125 6.95 -4.59 -13.26
C VAL A 125 6.24 -4.18 -11.99
N GLU A 126 5.09 -3.50 -12.12
CA GLU A 126 4.20 -3.17 -11.01
C GLU A 126 2.77 -3.58 -11.34
N GLY A 127 2.13 -4.35 -10.45
CA GLY A 127 0.73 -4.76 -10.61
C GLY A 127 0.45 -5.61 -11.86
N GLY A 128 1.46 -6.24 -12.45
CA GLY A 128 1.37 -6.98 -13.71
C GLY A 128 1.55 -6.11 -14.97
N THR A 129 1.79 -4.82 -14.83
CA THR A 129 2.12 -3.91 -15.93
C THR A 129 3.63 -3.71 -16.00
N ALA A 130 4.21 -3.89 -17.19
CA ALA A 130 5.61 -3.59 -17.47
C ALA A 130 5.75 -2.14 -17.94
N TYR A 131 6.59 -1.37 -17.24
CA TYR A 131 7.00 -0.03 -17.60
C TYR A 131 8.42 -0.08 -18.16
N ILE A 132 8.58 0.35 -19.40
CA ILE A 132 9.86 0.38 -20.12
C ILE A 132 10.46 1.78 -19.93
N GLY A 133 11.63 1.85 -19.31
CA GLY A 133 12.37 3.11 -19.16
C GLY A 133 13.12 3.48 -20.45
N GLU A 134 13.34 4.77 -20.68
CA GLU A 134 14.19 5.25 -21.77
C GLU A 134 15.67 4.97 -21.46
N ILE A 135 16.40 4.39 -22.42
CA ILE A 135 17.82 4.05 -22.29
C ILE A 135 18.66 5.19 -22.86
N HIS A 136 19.48 5.83 -22.02
CA HIS A 136 20.49 6.79 -22.46
C HIS A 136 21.86 6.12 -22.57
N ILE A 137 22.40 6.03 -23.80
CA ILE A 137 23.75 5.49 -24.06
C ILE A 137 24.72 6.67 -24.11
N ASN A 138 25.55 6.84 -23.07
CA ASN A 138 26.66 7.77 -23.11
C ASN A 138 27.81 7.14 -23.91
N GLN A 139 27.88 7.41 -25.21
CA GLN A 139 29.06 7.07 -26.00
C GLN A 139 30.22 7.96 -25.53
N GLY A 140 31.21 7.36 -24.87
CA GLY A 140 32.46 8.03 -24.56
C GLY A 140 33.07 8.61 -25.83
N GLN A 141 33.46 9.88 -25.79
CA GLN A 141 34.16 10.57 -26.88
C GLN A 141 35.34 9.70 -27.35
N GLN A 142 35.30 9.29 -28.63
CA GLN A 142 36.45 8.66 -29.25
C GLN A 142 37.64 9.62 -29.19
N PRO A 143 38.84 9.18 -28.77
CA PRO A 143 40.02 10.03 -28.82
C PRO A 143 40.28 10.38 -30.29
N LYS A 144 40.32 11.69 -30.57
CA LYS A 144 40.77 12.20 -31.88
C LYS A 144 42.22 11.74 -32.08
N THR A 145 42.45 11.03 -33.18
CA THR A 145 43.79 10.67 -33.66
C THR A 145 44.51 11.88 -34.23
#